data_AF-A0A1I2EQD0-F1
#
_entry.id   AF-A0A1I2EQD0-F1
#
_cell.length_a   1.000
_cell.length_b   1.000
_cell.length_c   1.000
_cell.angle_alpha   90.00
_cell.angle_beta   90.00
_cell.angle_gamma   90.00
#
_symmetry.space_group_name_H-M   'P 1'
#
loop_
_entity.id
_entity.type
_entity.pdbx_description
1 polymer ?
#
loop_
_entity_poly.entity_id
_entity_poly.type
_entity_poly.pdbx_seq_one_letter_code
_entity_poly.pdbx_strand_id
1 'polypeptide(L)'
;MAILYVSGRDQEREFQQYAIDDEAIEYYFDVLNHLVKAGFQVSAVKLVIEGKAMLLPVEAFDGELVEEHLRALQQIWEELLLLK
;
A
#
# COMPACT_ATOMS: atom_id res chain seq x y z
N MET A 1 -14.63 -7.77 2.20
CA MET A 1 -14.38 -6.59 3.05
C MET A 1 -12.97 -6.69 3.57
N ALA A 2 -12.16 -5.68 3.25
CA ALA A 2 -10.80 -5.55 3.69
C ALA A 2 -10.68 -4.29 4.55
N ILE A 3 -9.79 -4.27 5.55
CA ILE A 3 -9.54 -3.07 6.36
C ILE A 3 -8.04 -2.94 6.55
N LEU A 4 -7.49 -1.78 6.20
CA LEU A 4 -6.11 -1.42 6.43
C LEU A 4 -6.00 -0.63 7.74
N TYR A 5 -5.19 -1.12 8.66
CA TYR A 5 -4.75 -0.40 9.85
C TYR A 5 -3.32 0.05 9.65
N VAL A 6 -3.07 1.34 9.85
CA VAL A 6 -1.74 1.92 9.80
C VAL A 6 -1.45 2.64 11.10
N SER A 7 -0.22 2.55 11.59
CA SER A 7 0.25 3.37 12.69
C SER A 7 1.66 3.89 12.43
N GLY A 8 1.94 5.08 12.90
CA GLY A 8 3.20 5.75 12.63
C GLY A 8 3.27 7.13 13.25
N ARG A 9 4.20 7.94 12.74
CA ARG A 9 4.37 9.32 13.18
C ARG A 9 4.26 10.28 12.02
N ASP A 10 3.60 11.41 12.25
CA ASP A 10 3.57 12.51 11.30
C ASP A 10 4.86 13.36 11.35
N GLN A 11 4.90 14.45 10.57
CA GLN A 11 6.06 15.34 10.50
C GLN A 11 6.34 16.06 11.82
N GLU A 12 5.34 16.21 12.69
CA GLU A 12 5.47 16.80 14.03
C GLU A 12 5.97 15.78 15.05
N ARG A 13 6.19 14.53 14.62
CA ARG A 13 6.57 13.35 15.42
C ARG A 13 5.48 12.87 16.37
N GLU A 14 4.25 13.33 16.16
CA GLU A 14 3.09 12.86 16.91
C GLU A 14 2.66 11.50 16.39
N PHE A 15 2.26 10.62 17.30
CA PHE A 15 1.82 9.29 16.94
C PHE A 15 0.39 9.33 16.40
N GLN A 16 0.18 8.77 15.22
CA GLN A 16 -1.12 8.68 14.57
C GLN A 16 -1.45 7.23 14.22
N GLN A 17 -2.75 6.93 14.19
CA GLN A 17 -3.28 5.66 13.74
C GLN A 17 -4.48 5.88 12.83
N TYR A 18 -4.48 5.21 11.68
CA TYR A 18 -5.56 5.26 10.70
C TYR A 18 -6.17 3.88 10.49
N ALA A 19 -7.47 3.85 10.20
CA ALA A 19 -8.20 2.67 9.76
C ALA A 19 -8.97 3.04 8.49
N ILE A 20 -8.71 2.31 7.40
CA ILE A 20 -9.26 2.59 6.08
C ILE A 20 -9.95 1.32 5.59
N ASP A 21 -11.19 1.48 5.12
CA ASP A 21 -12.02 0.40 4.56
C ASP A 21 -12.28 0.72 3.09
N ASP A 22 -11.97 -0.26 2.24
CA ASP A 22 -12.11 -0.22 0.79
C ASP A 22 -12.22 -1.66 0.23
N GLU A 23 -12.83 -1.79 -0.94
CA GLU A 23 -12.99 -3.06 -1.63
C GLU A 23 -11.77 -3.44 -2.48
N ALA A 24 -11.00 -2.45 -2.96
CA ALA A 24 -9.81 -2.66 -3.77
C ALA A 24 -8.55 -2.72 -2.90
N ILE A 25 -7.77 -3.81 -3.01
CA ILE A 25 -6.54 -3.97 -2.22
C ILE A 25 -5.45 -3.01 -2.72
N GLU A 26 -5.43 -2.75 -4.02
CA GLU A 26 -4.50 -1.85 -4.69
C GLU A 26 -4.55 -0.45 -4.09
N TYR A 27 -5.76 0.02 -3.74
CA TYR A 27 -5.97 1.31 -3.10
C TYR A 27 -5.21 1.42 -1.77
N TYR A 28 -5.10 0.35 -0.99
CA TYR A 28 -4.34 0.36 0.25
C TYR A 28 -2.86 0.60 0.03
N PHE A 29 -2.29 0.03 -1.02
CA PHE A 29 -0.87 0.23 -1.32
C PHE A 29 -0.60 1.66 -1.76
N ASP A 30 -1.50 2.24 -2.57
CA ASP A 30 -1.40 3.64 -2.95
C ASP A 30 -1.53 4.57 -1.75
N VAL A 31 -2.44 4.30 -0.81
CA VAL A 31 -2.55 5.08 0.44
C VAL A 31 -1.26 5.00 1.26
N LEU A 32 -0.68 3.80 1.42
CA LEU A 32 0.56 3.63 2.17
C LEU A 32 1.71 4.43 1.54
N ASN A 33 1.86 4.35 0.22
CA ASN A 33 2.87 5.13 -0.49
C ASN A 33 2.58 6.63 -0.42
N HIS A 34 1.31 7.06 -0.48
CA HIS A 34 0.97 8.46 -0.29
C HIS A 34 1.37 8.98 1.09
N LEU A 35 1.14 8.19 2.14
CA LEU A 35 1.53 8.53 3.51
C LEU A 35 3.05 8.67 3.62
N VAL A 36 3.81 7.69 3.11
CA VAL A 36 5.28 7.74 3.10
C VAL A 36 5.79 8.96 2.33
N LYS A 37 5.23 9.24 1.15
CA LYS A 37 5.56 10.40 0.32
C LYS A 37 5.24 11.73 1.01
N ALA A 38 4.19 11.78 1.82
CA ALA A 38 3.84 12.92 2.65
C ALA A 38 4.75 13.09 3.89
N GLY A 39 5.74 12.22 4.08
CA GLY A 39 6.67 12.26 5.22
C GLY A 39 6.15 11.57 6.47
N PHE A 40 5.07 10.79 6.36
CA PHE A 40 4.59 9.96 7.45
C PHE A 40 5.52 8.76 7.66
N GLN A 41 6.05 8.62 8.87
CA GLN A 41 6.91 7.50 9.24
C GLN A 41 6.05 6.32 9.68
N VAL A 42 5.73 5.45 8.73
CA VAL A 42 4.96 4.23 8.97
C VAL A 42 5.76 3.29 9.89
N SER A 43 5.16 2.88 11.00
CA SER A 43 5.77 1.98 12.00
C SER A 43 5.18 0.57 11.97
N ALA A 44 3.88 0.44 11.66
CA ALA A 44 3.23 -0.85 11.51
C ALA A 44 2.04 -0.74 10.56
N VAL A 45 1.85 -1.81 9.78
CA VAL A 45 0.75 -1.95 8.84
C VAL A 45 0.12 -3.32 9.03
N LYS A 46 -1.20 -3.34 9.20
CA LYS A 46 -1.99 -4.57 9.33
C LYS A 46 -3.17 -4.50 8.38
N LEU A 47 -3.22 -5.44 7.44
CA LEU A 47 -4.35 -5.60 6.53
C LEU A 47 -5.21 -6.77 7.01
N VAL A 48 -6.52 -6.56 7.12
CA VAL A 48 -7.48 -7.59 7.50
C VAL A 48 -8.38 -7.86 6.31
N ILE A 49 -8.31 -9.05 5.72
CA ILE A 49 -9.17 -9.48 4.60
C ILE A 49 -10.01 -10.64 5.07
N GLU A 50 -11.34 -10.51 5.01
CA GLU A 50 -12.28 -11.59 5.37
C GLU A 50 -12.00 -12.19 6.76
N GLY A 51 -11.64 -11.31 7.72
CA GLY A 51 -11.32 -11.70 9.10
C GLY A 51 -9.91 -12.25 9.31
N LYS A 52 -9.11 -12.44 8.25
CA LYS A 52 -7.71 -12.85 8.35
C LYS A 52 -6.81 -11.63 8.35
N ALA A 53 -5.99 -11.51 9.38
CA ALA A 53 -5.00 -10.45 9.49
C ALA A 53 -3.66 -10.86 8.89
N MET A 54 -3.05 -9.95 8.13
CA MET A 54 -1.67 -10.02 7.68
C MET A 54 -0.93 -8.74 8.06
N LEU A 55 0.33 -8.89 8.48
CA LEU A 55 1.23 -7.74 8.64
C LEU A 55 1.91 -7.49 7.31
N LEU A 56 1.96 -6.22 6.91
CA LEU A 56 2.68 -5.82 5.70
C LEU A 56 4.06 -5.27 6.08
N PRO A 57 5.11 -5.60 5.31
CA PRO A 57 6.45 -5.06 5.53
C PRO A 57 6.45 -3.56 5.24
N VAL A 58 6.74 -2.75 6.25
CA VAL A 58 6.69 -1.27 6.12
C VAL A 58 7.76 -0.76 5.18
N GLU A 59 8.87 -1.49 5.07
CA GLU A 59 10.02 -1.19 4.21
C GLU A 59 9.72 -1.39 2.72
N ALA A 60 8.59 -2.03 2.38
CA ALA A 60 8.15 -2.20 1.00
C ALA A 60 7.42 -0.97 0.44
N PHE A 61 7.14 0.05 1.27
CA PHE A 61 6.46 1.27 0.86
C PHE A 61 7.47 2.42 0.86
N ASP A 62 7.89 2.84 -0.32
CA ASP A 62 8.94 3.85 -0.56
C ASP A 62 8.39 5.22 -0.98
N GLY A 63 7.07 5.31 -1.16
CA GLY A 63 6.40 6.53 -1.58
C GLY A 63 6.12 6.61 -3.08
N GLU A 64 6.54 5.62 -3.87
CA GLU A 64 6.17 5.51 -5.29
C GLU A 64 4.83 4.78 -5.44
N LEU A 65 3.97 5.22 -6.37
CA LEU A 65 2.65 4.61 -6.54
C LEU A 65 2.77 3.21 -7.14
N VAL A 66 1.97 2.26 -6.62
CA VAL A 66 2.03 0.86 -7.09
C VAL A 66 1.39 0.71 -8.46
N GLU A 67 0.41 1.57 -8.78
CA GLU A 67 -0.27 1.56 -10.08
C GLU A 67 0.71 1.62 -11.26
N GLU A 68 1.74 2.46 -11.19
CA GLU A 68 2.72 2.61 -12.27
C GLU A 68 3.50 1.31 -12.51
N HIS A 69 3.91 0.66 -11.44
CA HIS A 69 4.64 -0.60 -11.48
C HIS A 69 3.76 -1.75 -12.01
N LEU A 70 2.49 -1.80 -11.58
CA LEU A 70 1.53 -2.79 -12.08
C LEU A 70 1.24 -2.60 -13.57
N ARG A 71 1.08 -1.35 -14.01
CA ARG A 71 0.85 -1.02 -15.42
C ARG A 71 2.05 -1.39 -16.29
N ALA A 72 3.26 -1.11 -15.84
CA ALA A 72 4.48 -1.51 -16.52
C ALA A 72 4.59 -3.04 -16.62
N LEU A 73 4.28 -3.75 -15.53
CA LEU A 73 4.27 -5.22 -15.51
C LEU A 73 3.24 -5.78 -16.49
N GLN A 74 2.04 -5.20 -16.53
CA GLN A 74 0.99 -5.60 -17.47
C GLN A 74 1.45 -5.44 -18.92
N GLN A 75 2.05 -4.31 -19.29
CA GLN A 75 2.57 -4.08 -20.64
C GLN A 75 3.60 -5.13 -21.05
N ILE A 76 4.57 -5.42 -20.17
CA ILE A 76 5.59 -6.45 -20.42
C ILE A 76 4.94 -7.82 -20.66
N TRP A 77 3.93 -8.18 -19.88
CA TRP A 77 3.20 -9.45 -20.06
C TRP A 77 2.41 -9.50 -21.37
N GLU A 78 1.74 -8.40 -21.73
CA GLU A 78 1.02 -8.29 -23.00
C GLU A 78 1.96 -8.47 -24.20
N GLU A 79 3.13 -7.83 -24.17
CA GLU A 79 4.17 -7.99 -25.21
C GLU A 79 4.64 -9.44 -25.33
N LEU A 80 4.93 -10.10 -24.21
CA LEU A 80 5.36 -11.50 -24.18
C LEU A 80 4.29 -12.47 -24.70
N LEU A 81 3.01 -12.19 -24.43
CA LEU A 81 1.90 -13.02 -24.89
C LEU A 81 1.56 -12.82 -26.36
N LEU A 82 1.78 -11.61 -26.89
CA LEU A 82 1.56 -11.26 -28.30
C LEU A 82 2.73 -11.66 -29.23
N LEU A 83 3.92 -11.95 -28.68
CA LEU A 83 5.07 -12.51 -29.39
C LEU A 83 4.93 -14.01 -29.78
N LYS A 84 3.71 -14.55 -29.80
CA LYS A 84 3.41 -15.93 -30.23
C LYS A 84 3.12 -16.08 -31.71
#